data_AF-A0A4D7C8J6-F1
#
_entry.id   AF-A0A4D7C8J6-F1
#
_cell.length_a   1.000
_cell.length_b   1.000
_cell.length_c   1.000
_cell.angle_alpha   90.00
_cell.angle_beta   90.00
_cell.angle_gamma   90.00
#
_symmetry.space_group_name_H-M   'P 1'
#
loop_
_entity.id
_entity.type
_entity.pdbx_description
1 polymer ?
#
loop_
_entity_poly.entity_id
_entity_poly.type
_entity_poly.pdbx_seq_one_letter_code
_entity_poly.pdbx_strand_id
1 'polypeptide(L)' 'MPLENRASRIRTKVNIEVELVMADGTQVSGHVFIGLDQRVQDLLNDPAPFFPLRLPQHEIVLINKSMVAICKPLDATR' A
#
# COMPACT_ATOMS: atom_id res chain seq x y z
N MET A 1 -6.23 22.33 27.19
CA MET A 1 -6.16 21.03 26.47
C MET A 1 -7.36 20.20 26.89
N PRO A 2 -8.05 19.54 25.96
CA PRO A 2 -8.68 18.28 26.28
C PRO A 2 -8.10 17.17 25.40
N LEU A 3 -7.62 16.11 26.06
CA LEU A 3 -7.20 14.85 25.46
C LEU A 3 -8.47 14.07 25.07
N GLU A 4 -9.19 14.54 24.05
CA GLU A 4 -10.38 13.84 23.57
C GLU A 4 -9.96 12.66 22.69
N ASN A 5 -10.06 11.48 23.31
CA ASN A 5 -10.53 10.26 22.68
C ASN A 5 -9.79 9.84 21.41
N ARG A 6 -8.52 9.42 21.57
CA ARG A 6 -7.88 8.50 20.61
C ARG A 6 -8.52 7.12 20.75
N ALA A 7 -9.79 6.99 20.38
CA ALA A 7 -10.37 5.69 20.07
C ALA A 7 -9.51 5.11 18.95
N SER A 8 -8.62 4.19 19.31
CA SER A 8 -7.93 3.33 18.35
C SER A 8 -9.02 2.50 17.68
N ARG A 9 -9.68 3.07 16.67
CA ARG A 9 -10.51 2.30 15.74
C ARG A 9 -9.54 1.30 15.16
N ILE A 10 -9.63 0.04 15.57
CA ILE A 10 -8.97 -1.07 14.90
C ILE A 10 -9.50 -1.00 13.47
N ARG A 11 -8.76 -0.33 12.58
CA ARG A 11 -9.10 -0.26 11.17
C ARG A 11 -8.76 -1.63 10.64
N THR A 12 -9.78 -2.43 10.37
CA THR A 12 -9.61 -3.69 9.66
C THR A 12 -8.90 -3.39 8.36
N LYS A 13 -7.74 -4.00 8.18
CA LYS A 13 -6.95 -3.91 6.95
C LYS A 13 -6.95 -5.26 6.28
N VAL A 14 -7.00 -5.24 4.96
CA VAL A 14 -6.78 -6.40 4.12
C VAL A 14 -5.35 -6.39 3.62
N ASN A 15 -4.79 -7.59 3.51
CA ASN A 15 -3.49 -7.79 2.89
C ASN A 15 -3.73 -8.17 1.43
N ILE A 16 -3.26 -7.34 0.50
CA ILE A 16 -3.46 -7.55 -0.94
C ILE A 16 -2.10 -7.72 -1.59
N GLU A 17 -1.95 -8.77 -2.37
CA GLU A 17 -0.78 -8.97 -3.23
C GLU A 17 -0.85 -8.01 -4.42
N VAL A 18 0.24 -7.31 -4.67
CA VAL A 18 0.34 -6.28 -5.72
C VAL A 18 1.62 -6.45 -6.52
N GLU A 19 1.54 -6.04 -7.78
CA GLU A 19 2.68 -5.82 -8.65
C GLU A 19 2.83 -4.31 -8.90
N LEU A 20 4.01 -3.81 -8.60
CA LEU A 20 4.42 -2.43 -8.87
C LEU A 20 5.35 -2.41 -10.07
N VAL A 21 5.14 -1.45 -10.96
CA VAL A 21 6.12 -1.07 -11.98
C VAL A 21 6.65 0.31 -11.60
N MET A 22 7.95 0.39 -11.39
CA MET A 22 8.65 1.63 -11.09
C MET A 22 8.89 2.43 -12.38
N ALA A 23 9.18 3.72 -12.26
CA ALA A 23 9.39 4.63 -13.39
C ALA A 23 10.59 4.26 -14.26
N ASP A 24 11.55 3.51 -13.71
CA ASP A 24 12.69 2.95 -14.43
C ASP A 24 12.38 1.60 -15.12
N GLY A 25 11.15 1.09 -14.98
CA GLY A 25 10.73 -0.22 -15.51
C GLY A 25 10.95 -1.39 -14.55
N THR A 26 11.56 -1.17 -13.38
CA THR A 26 11.75 -2.21 -12.37
C THR A 26 10.39 -2.73 -11.88
N GLN A 27 10.23 -4.06 -11.82
CA GLN A 27 9.02 -4.69 -11.29
C GLN A 27 9.26 -5.16 -9.86
N VAL A 28 8.32 -4.86 -8.97
CA VAL A 28 8.38 -5.24 -7.56
C VAL A 28 7.05 -5.86 -7.16
N SER A 29 7.08 -7.11 -6.70
CA SER A 29 5.92 -7.79 -6.17
C SER A 29 5.98 -7.86 -4.65
N GLY A 30 4.83 -7.70 -4.01
CA GLY A 30 4.73 -7.77 -2.56
C GLY A 30 3.31 -7.57 -2.09
N HIS A 31 3.15 -7.27 -0.81
CA HIS A 31 1.85 -7.08 -0.21
C HIS A 31 1.70 -5.69 0.39
N VAL A 32 0.53 -5.09 0.19
CA VAL A 32 0.14 -3.84 0.82
C VAL A 32 -0.99 -4.09 1.80
N PHE A 33 -1.07 -3.23 2.83
CA PHE A 33 -2.15 -3.27 3.81
C PHE A 33 -3.06 -2.05 3.62
N ILE A 34 -4.23 -2.27 3.04
CA ILE A 34 -5.21 -1.21 2.79
C ILE A 34 -6.49 -1.45 3.61
N GLY A 35 -7.28 -0.39 3.83
CA GLY A 35 -8.59 -0.55 4.47
C GLY A 35 -9.54 -1.38 3.60
N LEU A 36 -10.56 -2.00 4.22
CA LEU A 36 -11.55 -2.81 3.51
C LEU A 36 -12.23 -2.09 2.33
N ASP A 37 -12.48 -0.79 2.47
CA ASP A 37 -13.14 0.02 1.44
C ASP A 37 -12.17 0.75 0.50
N GLN A 38 -10.86 0.51 0.66
CA GLN A 38 -9.83 1.17 -0.16
C GLN A 38 -9.45 0.30 -1.35
N ARG A 39 -9.11 0.96 -2.46
CA ARG A 39 -8.50 0.32 -3.63
C ARG A 39 -6.98 0.44 -3.56
N VAL A 40 -6.27 -0.47 -4.21
CA VAL A 40 -4.80 -0.43 -4.31
C VAL A 40 -4.32 0.90 -4.92
N GLN A 41 -5.02 1.42 -5.93
CA GLN A 41 -4.74 2.73 -6.55
C GLN A 41 -4.85 3.92 -5.57
N ASP A 42 -5.63 3.79 -4.49
CA ASP A 42 -5.79 4.87 -3.52
C ASP A 42 -4.50 5.11 -2.72
N LEU A 43 -3.60 4.13 -2.65
CA LEU A 43 -2.26 4.30 -2.08
C LEU A 43 -1.48 5.42 -2.78
N LEU A 44 -1.63 5.51 -4.11
CA LEU A 44 -0.98 6.55 -4.91
C LEU A 44 -1.60 7.93 -4.71
N ASN A 45 -2.90 8.00 -4.37
CA ASN A 45 -3.64 9.23 -4.14
C ASN A 45 -3.48 9.81 -2.72
N ASP A 46 -2.99 9.02 -1.75
CA ASP A 46 -2.76 9.48 -0.38
C ASP A 46 -1.76 10.67 -0.33
N PRO A 47 -1.84 11.61 0.63
CA PRO A 47 -0.87 12.71 0.70
C PRO A 47 0.55 12.30 1.13
N ALA A 48 0.74 11.14 1.78
CA ALA A 48 2.05 10.72 2.24
C ALA A 48 2.96 10.32 1.06
N PRO A 49 4.21 10.78 0.98
CA PRO A 49 5.09 10.52 -0.17
C PRO A 49 5.54 9.05 -0.30
N PHE A 50 5.43 8.26 0.77
CA PHE A 50 5.83 6.86 0.80
C PHE A 50 4.68 5.97 1.28
N PHE A 51 4.66 4.72 0.81
CA PHE A 51 3.81 3.68 1.39
C PHE A 51 4.63 2.41 1.67
N PRO A 52 4.25 1.61 2.69
CA PRO A 52 4.93 0.38 3.00
C PRO A 52 4.52 -0.74 2.03
N LEU A 53 5.50 -1.47 1.54
CA LEU A 53 5.33 -2.73 0.80
C LEU A 53 6.03 -3.84 1.59
N ARG A 54 5.30 -4.93 1.86
CA ARG A 54 5.88 -6.13 2.48
C ARG A 54 6.36 -7.07 1.39
N LEU A 55 7.67 -7.31 1.33
CA LEU A 55 8.30 -8.25 0.43
C LEU A 55 8.01 -9.71 0.84
N PRO A 56 8.18 -10.69 -0.06
CA PRO A 56 7.99 -12.11 0.26
C PRO A 56 8.85 -12.61 1.43
N GLN A 57 10.01 -12.00 1.67
CA GLN A 57 10.93 -12.35 2.76
C GLN A 57 10.53 -11.73 4.13
N HIS A 58 9.31 -11.22 4.26
CA HIS A 58 8.79 -10.51 5.44
C HIS A 58 9.48 -9.17 5.76
N GLU A 59 10.36 -8.68 4.89
CA GLU A 59 10.90 -7.34 4.98
C GLU A 59 9.85 -6.29 4.57
N ILE A 60 9.84 -5.15 5.26
CA ILE A 60 9.01 -4.00 4.91
C ILE A 60 9.90 -2.92 4.31
N VAL A 61 9.64 -2.59 3.05
CA VAL A 61 10.30 -1.49 2.35
C VAL A 61 9.34 -0.32 2.17
N LEU A 62 9.89 0.90 2.11
CA LEU A 62 9.11 2.10 1.81
C LEU A 62 9.26 2.44 0.34
N ILE A 63 8.14 2.45 -0.38
CA ILE A 63 8.10 2.79 -1.80
C ILE A 63 7.81 4.27 -1.95
N ASN A 64 8.67 4.98 -2.69
CA ASN A 64 8.44 6.37 -3.08
C ASN A 64 7.39 6.42 -4.21
N LYS A 65 6.27 7.09 -3.97
CA LYS A 65 5.13 7.13 -4.90
C LYS A 65 5.42 7.87 -6.19
N SER A 66 6.31 8.88 -6.16
CA SER A 66 6.68 9.59 -7.38
C SER A 66 7.42 8.72 -8.39
N MET A 67 7.97 7.59 -7.93
CA MET A 67 8.69 6.62 -8.75
C MET A 67 7.82 5.44 -9.16
N VAL A 68 6.52 5.40 -8.81
CA VAL A 68 5.61 4.31 -9.21
C VAL A 68 4.89 4.70 -10.50
N ALA A 69 5.08 3.92 -11.55
CA ALA A 69 4.39 4.07 -12.83
C ALA A 69 3.07 3.27 -12.86
N ILE A 70 3.05 2.05 -12.33
CA ILE A 70 1.87 1.17 -12.30
C ILE A 70 1.76 0.51 -10.93
N CYS A 71 0.55 0.40 -10.40
CA CYS A 71 0.24 -0.32 -9.17
C CYS A 71 -1.06 -1.12 -9.39
N LYS A 72 -0.97 -2.45 -9.45
CA LYS A 72 -2.11 -3.34 -9.72
C LYS A 72 -2.17 -4.48 -8.71
N PRO A 73 -3.38 -4.91 -8.28
CA PRO A 73 -3.54 -6.14 -7.52
C PRO A 73 -3.24 -7.37 -8.39
N LEU A 74 -2.57 -8.38 -7.83
CA LEU A 74 -2.32 -9.65 -8.52
C LEU A 74 -3.59 -10.53 -8.56
N ASP A 75 -4.43 -10.42 -7.53
CA ASP A 75 -5.67 -11.22 -7.36
C ASP A 75 -6.84 -10.80 -8.26
N ALA A 76 -6.65 -9.92 -9.26
CA ALA A 76 -7.72 -9.51 -10.17
C ALA A 76 -8.02 -10.52 -11.30
N THR A 77 -7.73 -11.80 -11.09
CA THR A 77 -8.02 -12.87 -12.07
C THR A 77 -8.78 -14.04 -11.43
N ARG A 78 -10.06 -13.82 -11.10
CA ARG A 78 -11.20 -14.66 -11.52
C ARG A 78 -12.53 -14.13 -11.03
#